data_AF-A0A377W245-F1
#
_entry.id   AF-A0A377W245-F1
#
_cell.length_a   1.000
_cell.length_b   1.000
_cell.length_c   1.000
_cell.angle_alpha   90.00
_cell.angle_beta   90.00
_cell.angle_gamma   90.00
#
_symmetry.space_group_name_H-M   'P 1'
#
loop_
_entity.id
_entity.type
_entity.pdbx_description
1 polymer ?
#
loop_
_entity_poly.entity_id
_entity_poly.type
_entity_poly.pdbx_seq_one_letter_code
_entity_poly.pdbx_strand_id
1 'polypeptide(L)'
;MGDRGARGADGGGVSEASAEQMLYAYCALLDESVLNRASQDDGYRRWRKDPLQARFFSTLNAGEELWERIRQLLREPTADAAVLTCFFRTLQLGFVGQYRAEDDERREDVAQALGARVPPFSLTQEAPVVVRASRLRSGRRMYWCGWAAGIVALAALWLTCSAMLSQMVAQIAGQG
;
A
#
# COMPACT_ATOMS: atom_id res chain seq x y z
N MET A 1 -6.28 -9.73 47.81
CA MET A 1 -4.93 -9.43 47.28
C MET A 1 -4.92 -9.87 45.81
N GLY A 2 -5.11 -9.05 44.79
CA GLY A 2 -5.21 -7.61 44.72
C GLY A 2 -6.49 -7.15 44.00
N ASP A 3 -6.96 -6.03 44.50
CA ASP A 3 -8.06 -5.19 44.05
C ASP A 3 -7.82 -4.67 42.62
N ARG A 4 -8.83 -4.77 41.74
CA ARG A 4 -8.92 -3.98 40.49
C ARG A 4 -10.29 -3.31 40.43
N GLY A 5 -10.58 -2.54 41.47
CA GLY A 5 -11.45 -1.39 41.35
C GLY A 5 -10.70 -0.18 40.79
N ALA A 6 -11.44 0.64 40.04
CA ALA A 6 -11.10 1.99 39.58
C ALA A 6 -10.11 2.13 38.40
N ARG A 7 -10.62 2.61 37.27
CA ARG A 7 -10.79 4.06 37.05
C ARG A 7 -11.79 4.33 35.93
N GLY A 8 -12.64 5.31 36.19
CA GLY A 8 -13.68 5.77 35.28
C GLY A 8 -13.10 6.23 33.96
N ALA A 9 -13.79 5.84 32.89
CA ALA A 9 -13.76 6.54 31.63
C ALA A 9 -14.38 7.93 31.85
N ASP A 10 -13.52 8.95 31.97
CA ASP A 10 -13.90 10.32 31.65
C ASP A 10 -12.67 11.09 31.16
N GLY A 11 -12.86 11.88 30.09
CA GLY A 11 -11.86 12.80 29.56
C GLY A 11 -11.40 12.57 28.13
N GLY A 12 -12.31 12.31 27.17
CA GLY A 12 -12.02 12.41 25.72
C GLY A 12 -10.84 11.58 25.18
N GLY A 13 -10.34 10.65 26.00
CA GLY A 13 -9.12 9.91 25.77
C GLY A 13 -9.39 8.60 25.07
N VAL A 14 -8.56 8.30 24.08
CA VAL A 14 -8.47 7.00 23.43
C VAL A 14 -8.32 5.91 24.49
N SER A 15 -9.14 4.86 24.43
CA SER A 15 -9.02 3.69 25.30
C SER A 15 -7.61 3.08 25.19
N GLU A 16 -7.07 2.55 26.28
CA GLU A 16 -5.74 1.90 26.27
C GLU A 16 -5.65 0.80 25.21
N ALA A 17 -6.72 0.03 25.01
CA ALA A 17 -6.82 -0.97 23.96
C ALA A 17 -6.79 -0.36 22.55
N SER A 18 -7.46 0.78 22.34
CA SER A 18 -7.42 1.52 21.07
C SER A 18 -6.01 2.09 20.80
N ALA A 19 -5.33 2.59 21.84
CA ALA A 19 -3.98 3.11 21.74
C ALA A 19 -2.98 2.01 21.38
N GLU A 20 -3.09 0.84 22.00
CA GLU A 20 -2.27 -0.34 21.70
C GLU A 20 -2.47 -0.79 20.24
N GLN A 21 -3.72 -0.85 19.76
CA GLN A 21 -4.04 -1.19 18.37
C GLN A 21 -3.42 -0.19 17.38
N MET A 22 -3.47 1.11 17.67
CA MET A 22 -2.83 2.12 16.84
C MET A 22 -1.31 1.98 16.82
N LEU A 23 -0.68 1.79 17.98
CA LEU A 23 0.76 1.55 18.09
C LEU A 23 1.19 0.30 17.31
N TYR A 24 0.38 -0.75 17.36
CA TYR A 24 0.60 -1.97 16.58
C TYR A 24 0.66 -1.69 15.08
N ALA A 25 -0.34 -0.97 14.55
CA ALA A 25 -0.38 -0.62 13.14
C ALA A 25 0.81 0.26 12.71
N TYR A 26 1.22 1.21 13.56
CA TYR A 26 2.39 2.04 13.28
C TYR A 26 3.70 1.23 13.29
N CYS A 27 3.88 0.31 14.25
CA CYS A 27 5.07 -0.55 14.26
C CYS A 27 5.14 -1.41 13.00
N ALA A 28 4.01 -2.01 12.61
CA ALA A 28 3.92 -2.81 11.39
C ALA A 28 4.26 -1.98 10.13
N LEU A 29 3.74 -0.76 10.03
CA LEU A 29 4.03 0.16 8.92
C LEU A 29 5.50 0.57 8.85
N LEU A 30 6.09 0.94 9.98
CA LEU A 30 7.49 1.36 10.04
C LEU A 30 8.43 0.21 9.71
N ASP A 31 8.16 -0.97 10.26
CA ASP A 31 8.94 -2.17 9.96
C ASP A 31 8.86 -2.52 8.48
N GLU A 32 7.67 -2.50 7.88
CA GLU A 32 7.53 -2.77 6.45
C GLU A 32 8.26 -1.72 5.59
N SER A 33 8.12 -0.43 5.93
CA SER A 33 8.77 0.67 5.21
C SER A 33 10.30 0.55 5.25
N VAL A 34 10.84 0.21 6.42
CA VAL A 34 12.27 -0.04 6.63
C VAL A 34 12.72 -1.29 5.88
N LEU A 35 11.95 -2.37 5.92
CA LEU A 35 12.33 -3.65 5.29
C LEU A 35 12.18 -3.62 3.76
N ASN A 36 11.37 -2.72 3.22
CA ASN A 36 11.12 -2.57 1.80
C ASN A 36 12.05 -1.58 1.07
N ARG A 37 13.04 -1.00 1.76
CA ARG A 37 13.98 -0.07 1.11
C ARG A 37 14.92 -0.80 0.14
N ALA A 38 15.36 -0.08 -0.89
CA ALA A 38 16.31 -0.61 -1.87
C ALA A 38 17.75 -0.73 -1.32
N SER A 39 18.14 0.13 -0.37
CA SER A 39 19.48 0.17 0.21
C SER A 39 19.61 -0.65 1.49
N GLN A 40 20.50 -1.66 1.49
CA GLN A 40 20.73 -2.53 2.66
C GLN A 40 21.96 -2.09 3.47
N ASP A 41 21.87 -0.91 4.06
CA ASP A 41 22.86 -0.34 4.98
C ASP A 41 22.93 -1.09 6.33
N ASP A 42 23.86 -0.70 7.21
CA ASP A 42 24.01 -1.33 8.52
C ASP A 42 22.76 -1.14 9.41
N GLY A 43 22.08 -0.01 9.26
CA GLY A 43 20.77 0.23 9.87
C GLY A 43 19.74 -0.82 9.46
N TYR A 44 19.76 -1.28 8.21
CA TYR A 44 18.82 -2.27 7.68
C TYR A 44 19.05 -3.61 8.36
N ARG A 45 20.33 -4.02 8.41
CA ARG A 45 20.73 -5.28 9.01
C ARG A 45 20.43 -5.31 10.49
N ARG A 46 20.58 -4.19 11.20
CA ARG A 46 20.22 -4.08 12.60
C ARG A 46 18.71 -4.19 12.79
N TRP A 47 17.93 -3.45 12.01
CA TRP A 47 16.47 -3.47 12.09
C TRP A 47 15.87 -4.82 11.70
N ARG A 48 16.45 -5.51 10.71
CA ARG A 48 16.01 -6.84 10.29
C ARG A 48 16.23 -7.91 11.36
N LYS A 49 17.22 -7.74 12.24
CA LYS A 49 17.47 -8.67 13.36
C LYS A 49 16.46 -8.51 14.48
N ASP A 50 15.95 -7.29 14.68
CA ASP A 50 15.12 -6.94 15.83
C ASP A 50 14.11 -5.84 15.46
N PRO A 51 13.05 -6.18 14.67
CA PRO A 51 12.05 -5.23 14.20
C PRO A 51 11.14 -4.77 15.35
N LEU A 52 10.48 -3.62 15.21
CA LEU A 52 9.67 -3.03 16.28
C LEU A 52 8.50 -3.91 16.69
N GLN A 53 7.87 -4.61 15.74
CA GLN A 53 6.83 -5.61 16.00
C GLN A 53 7.31 -6.74 16.94
N ALA A 54 8.57 -7.18 16.80
CA ALA A 54 9.13 -8.21 17.66
C ALA A 54 9.44 -7.63 19.05
N ARG A 55 9.96 -6.40 19.09
CA ARG A 55 10.33 -5.73 20.34
C ARG A 55 9.15 -5.35 21.21
N PHE A 56 8.08 -4.81 20.63
CA PHE A 56 6.94 -4.30 21.37
C PHE A 56 5.80 -5.31 21.49
N PHE A 57 5.61 -6.17 20.49
CA PHE A 57 4.46 -7.07 20.41
C PHE A 57 4.84 -8.56 20.31
N SER A 58 6.14 -8.89 20.38
CA SER A 58 6.65 -10.27 20.32
C SER A 58 6.13 -11.08 19.12
N THR A 59 5.80 -10.40 18.02
CA THR A 59 5.29 -11.01 16.78
C THR A 59 6.16 -10.61 15.61
N LEU A 60 6.27 -11.49 14.62
CA LEU A 60 6.92 -11.21 13.34
C LEU A 60 5.91 -11.18 12.18
N ASN A 61 4.64 -11.44 12.47
CA ASN A 61 3.57 -11.57 11.49
C ASN A 61 2.60 -10.38 11.55
N ALA A 62 3.11 -9.19 11.88
CA ALA A 62 2.26 -8.01 12.03
C ALA A 62 1.54 -7.61 10.74
N GLY A 63 2.11 -7.99 9.60
CA GLY A 63 1.47 -7.92 8.28
C GLY A 63 0.10 -8.59 8.24
N GLU A 64 0.02 -9.86 8.62
CA GLU A 64 -1.20 -10.68 8.54
C GLU A 64 -2.21 -10.29 9.60
N GLU A 65 -1.71 -10.10 10.83
CA GLU A 65 -2.54 -9.83 12.00
C GLU A 65 -3.22 -8.47 11.90
N LEU A 66 -2.58 -7.46 11.29
CA LEU A 66 -3.21 -6.17 11.03
C LEU A 66 -4.39 -6.30 10.06
N TRP A 67 -4.27 -7.13 9.02
CA TRP A 67 -5.37 -7.37 8.08
C TRP A 67 -6.55 -8.11 8.72
N GLU A 68 -6.29 -9.08 9.59
CA GLU A 68 -7.36 -9.75 10.35
C GLU A 68 -8.05 -8.76 11.31
N ARG A 69 -7.28 -7.92 12.00
CA ARG A 69 -7.83 -6.85 12.84
C ARG A 69 -8.71 -5.88 12.06
N ILE A 70 -8.30 -5.45 10.86
CA ILE A 70 -9.13 -4.61 9.99
C ILE A 70 -10.44 -5.30 9.62
N ARG A 71 -10.40 -6.59 9.26
CA ARG A 71 -11.62 -7.37 8.95
C ARG A 71 -12.54 -7.50 10.14
N GLN A 72 -12.00 -7.74 11.33
CA GLN A 72 -12.77 -7.80 12.56
C GLN A 72 -13.44 -6.45 12.85
N LEU A 73 -12.68 -5.36 12.73
CA LEU A 73 -13.16 -3.99 12.97
C LEU A 73 -14.27 -3.60 11.97
N LEU A 74 -14.18 -4.07 10.72
CA LEU A 74 -15.23 -3.89 9.72
C LEU A 74 -16.53 -4.66 10.03
N ARG A 75 -16.45 -5.79 10.73
CA ARG A 75 -17.62 -6.56 11.19
C ARG A 75 -18.26 -5.95 12.44
N GLU A 76 -17.49 -5.25 13.25
CA GLU A 76 -17.94 -4.67 14.51
C GLU A 76 -18.44 -3.23 14.32
N PRO A 77 -19.74 -2.94 14.46
CA PRO A 77 -20.31 -1.61 14.21
C PRO A 77 -19.92 -0.55 15.28
N THR A 78 -19.55 -1.00 16.49
CA THR A 78 -19.21 -0.17 17.65
C THR A 78 -17.72 0.19 17.77
N ALA A 79 -16.93 -0.13 16.74
CA ALA A 79 -15.50 0.15 16.70
C ALA A 79 -15.17 1.65 16.89
N ASP A 80 -14.09 1.92 17.61
CA ASP A 80 -13.58 3.28 17.86
C ASP A 80 -13.16 3.96 16.54
N ALA A 81 -13.74 5.13 16.28
CA ALA A 81 -13.46 5.93 15.09
C ALA A 81 -11.98 6.34 14.98
N ALA A 82 -11.28 6.53 16.10
CA ALA A 82 -9.86 6.86 16.11
C ALA A 82 -8.99 5.71 15.56
N VAL A 83 -9.30 4.47 15.97
CA VAL A 83 -8.60 3.26 15.49
C VAL A 83 -8.88 3.03 14.01
N LEU A 84 -10.15 3.13 13.60
CA LEU A 84 -10.56 3.04 12.19
C LEU A 84 -9.77 4.04 11.33
N THR A 85 -9.68 5.29 11.79
CA THR A 85 -8.93 6.35 11.11
C THR A 85 -7.45 6.03 11.02
N CYS A 86 -6.84 5.54 12.10
CA CYS A 86 -5.43 5.18 12.13
C CYS A 86 -5.14 4.05 11.14
N PHE A 87 -5.95 2.99 11.12
CA PHE A 87 -5.77 1.88 10.19
C PHE A 87 -5.94 2.32 8.74
N PHE A 88 -6.94 3.15 8.45
CA PHE A 88 -7.13 3.71 7.12
C PHE A 88 -5.93 4.55 6.67
N ARG A 89 -5.35 5.36 7.56
CA ARG A 89 -4.13 6.13 7.28
C ARG A 89 -2.92 5.23 7.04
N THR A 90 -2.77 4.17 7.83
CA THR A 90 -1.71 3.18 7.63
C THR A 90 -1.78 2.56 6.23
N LEU A 91 -2.99 2.23 5.75
CA LEU A 91 -3.19 1.76 4.37
C LEU A 91 -2.86 2.84 3.33
N GLN A 92 -3.28 4.10 3.54
CA GLN A 92 -2.97 5.21 2.63
C GLN A 92 -1.46 5.51 2.51
N LEU A 93 -0.70 5.29 3.58
CA LEU A 93 0.76 5.44 3.59
C LEU A 93 1.49 4.33 2.81
N GLY A 94 0.75 3.37 2.26
CA GLY A 94 1.29 2.32 1.41
C GLY A 94 1.67 1.06 2.18
N PHE A 95 1.07 0.80 3.34
CA PHE A 95 1.16 -0.51 3.98
C PHE A 95 0.55 -1.58 3.09
N VAL A 96 1.34 -2.60 2.75
CA VAL A 96 0.94 -3.67 1.83
C VAL A 96 0.66 -4.97 2.59
N GLY A 97 1.46 -5.30 3.59
CA GLY A 97 1.42 -6.56 4.33
C GLY A 97 1.66 -7.79 3.45
N GLN A 98 1.21 -8.97 3.92
CA GLN A 98 1.37 -10.25 3.19
C GLN A 98 0.63 -10.29 1.84
N TYR A 99 -0.38 -9.45 1.65
CA TYR A 99 -1.14 -9.37 0.39
C TYR A 99 -0.28 -8.95 -0.82
N ARG A 100 1.03 -8.69 -0.69
CA ARG A 100 1.96 -8.46 -1.82
C ARG A 100 1.76 -9.47 -2.97
N ALA A 101 1.31 -10.69 -2.66
CA ALA A 101 1.09 -11.76 -3.62
C ALA A 101 -0.38 -12.01 -4.00
N GLU A 102 -1.38 -11.55 -3.22
CA GLU A 102 -2.80 -11.87 -3.41
C GLU A 102 -3.63 -10.64 -3.82
N ASP A 103 -4.69 -10.91 -4.60
CA ASP A 103 -5.55 -9.98 -5.33
C ASP A 103 -5.73 -8.62 -4.68
N ASP A 104 -5.13 -7.66 -5.34
CA ASP A 104 -5.10 -6.28 -4.93
C ASP A 104 -6.46 -5.58 -5.11
N GLU A 105 -7.37 -6.17 -5.90
CA GLU A 105 -8.79 -5.80 -5.94
C GLU A 105 -9.44 -5.98 -4.57
N ARG A 106 -9.15 -7.07 -3.85
CA ARG A 106 -9.69 -7.29 -2.49
C ARG A 106 -9.15 -6.27 -1.50
N ARG A 107 -7.96 -5.72 -1.72
CA ARG A 107 -7.39 -4.68 -0.86
C ARG A 107 -8.07 -3.34 -1.07
N GLU A 108 -8.33 -2.98 -2.31
CA GLU A 108 -9.08 -1.76 -2.65
C GLU A 108 -10.49 -1.81 -2.06
N ASP A 109 -11.16 -2.96 -2.16
CA ASP A 109 -12.49 -3.16 -1.57
C ASP A 109 -12.50 -2.97 -0.04
N VAL A 110 -11.52 -3.57 0.66
CA VAL A 110 -11.41 -3.45 2.12
C VAL A 110 -11.03 -2.02 2.52
N ALA A 111 -10.13 -1.36 1.78
CA ALA A 111 -9.76 0.02 2.02
C ALA A 111 -10.94 0.98 1.78
N GLN A 112 -11.76 0.72 0.77
CA GLN A 112 -12.97 1.49 0.48
C GLN A 112 -14.04 1.28 1.56
N ALA A 113 -14.27 0.04 1.99
CA ALA A 113 -15.20 -0.28 3.07
C ALA A 113 -14.77 0.36 4.39
N LEU A 114 -13.46 0.40 4.67
CA LEU A 114 -12.90 1.07 5.84
C LEU A 114 -13.05 2.58 5.73
N GLY A 115 -12.75 3.17 4.57
CA GLY A 115 -12.92 4.60 4.31
C GLY A 115 -14.37 5.07 4.42
N ALA A 116 -15.35 4.23 4.05
CA ALA A 116 -16.77 4.55 4.20
C ALA A 116 -17.23 4.65 5.67
N ARG A 117 -16.50 4.01 6.60
CA ARG A 117 -16.80 4.02 8.05
C ARG A 117 -16.02 5.09 8.82
N VAL A 118 -14.99 5.67 8.21
CA VAL A 118 -14.19 6.74 8.83
C VAL A 118 -14.90 8.07 8.58
N PRO A 119 -15.13 8.91 9.62
CA PRO A 119 -15.73 10.21 9.42
C PRO A 119 -14.86 11.04 8.45
N PRO A 120 -15.46 11.76 7.48
CA PRO A 120 -14.71 12.62 6.59
C PRO A 120 -13.92 13.61 7.43
N PHE A 121 -12.65 13.76 7.06
CA PHE A 121 -11.72 14.60 7.79
C PHE A 121 -12.12 16.07 7.62
N SER A 122 -12.92 16.58 8.55
CA SER A 122 -13.12 18.01 8.74
C SER A 122 -11.90 18.56 9.47
N LEU A 123 -10.74 18.62 8.80
CA LEU A 123 -9.81 19.67 9.18
C LEU A 123 -10.52 20.97 8.89
N THR A 124 -10.65 21.77 9.93
CA THR A 124 -10.70 23.22 9.79
C THR A 124 -9.67 23.61 8.75
N GLN A 125 -10.19 23.94 7.57
CA GLN A 125 -9.56 24.60 6.46
C GLN A 125 -8.61 25.69 6.99
N GLU A 126 -7.31 25.59 6.66
CA GLU A 126 -6.31 26.68 6.60
C GLU A 126 -4.94 26.05 6.24
N ALA A 127 -4.83 25.52 5.02
CA ALA A 127 -3.61 25.47 4.19
C ALA A 127 -3.87 24.46 3.05
N PRO A 128 -3.74 24.85 1.77
CA PRO A 128 -3.92 23.93 0.65
C PRO A 128 -2.67 23.05 0.55
N VAL A 129 -2.53 22.07 1.44
CA VAL A 129 -1.66 20.94 1.17
C VAL A 129 -2.37 20.16 0.08
N VAL A 130 -1.85 20.32 -1.14
CA VAL A 130 -2.18 19.49 -2.29
C VAL A 130 -1.85 18.06 -1.90
N VAL A 131 -2.81 17.38 -1.27
CA VAL A 131 -2.81 15.93 -1.19
C VAL A 131 -3.09 15.51 -2.61
N ARG A 132 -2.01 15.36 -3.39
CA ARG A 132 -2.03 14.46 -4.53
C ARG A 132 -2.55 13.17 -3.95
N ALA A 133 -3.82 12.85 -4.22
CA ALA A 133 -4.35 11.53 -4.05
C ALA A 133 -3.30 10.62 -4.68
N SER A 134 -2.59 9.90 -3.81
CA SER A 134 -1.55 8.99 -4.21
C SER A 134 -2.30 7.94 -5.01
N ARG A 135 -2.31 8.11 -6.34
CA ARG A 135 -2.65 7.08 -7.31
C ARG A 135 -1.57 6.01 -7.18
N LEU A 136 -1.53 5.33 -6.04
CA LEU A 136 -0.71 4.17 -5.73
C LEU A 136 -1.35 2.98 -6.44
N ARG A 137 -1.43 3.07 -7.78
CA ARG A 137 -1.64 1.96 -8.71
C ARG A 137 -1.84 2.46 -10.13
N SER A 138 -0.73 2.63 -10.83
CA SER A 138 -0.70 2.43 -12.28
C SER A 138 0.72 2.29 -12.85
N GLY A 139 1.76 2.15 -12.02
CA GLY A 139 3.14 2.04 -12.54
C GLY A 139 3.35 0.82 -13.44
N ARG A 140 2.80 -0.34 -13.03
CA ARG A 140 2.94 -1.60 -13.78
C ARG A 140 2.12 -1.59 -15.07
N ARG A 141 0.83 -1.21 -15.04
CA ARG A 141 -0.01 -1.14 -16.26
C ARG A 141 0.52 -0.11 -17.27
N MET A 142 0.98 1.06 -16.81
CA MET A 142 1.61 2.07 -17.67
C MET A 142 2.92 1.55 -18.32
N TYR A 143 3.75 0.81 -17.58
CA TYR A 143 4.96 0.18 -18.11
C TYR A 143 4.66 -0.84 -19.21
N TRP A 144 3.65 -1.69 -19.00
CA TRP A 144 3.19 -2.66 -20.00
C TRP A 144 2.62 -1.98 -21.25
N CYS A 145 1.86 -0.90 -21.10
CA CYS A 145 1.38 -0.10 -22.24
C CYS A 145 2.52 0.55 -23.02
N GLY A 146 3.55 1.07 -22.32
CA GLY A 146 4.73 1.65 -22.96
C GLY A 146 5.53 0.62 -23.77
N TRP A 147 5.73 -0.57 -23.23
CA TRP A 147 6.38 -1.68 -23.94
C TRP A 147 5.57 -2.15 -25.15
N ALA A 148 4.24 -2.29 -25.01
CA ALA A 148 3.37 -2.67 -26.11
C ALA A 148 3.43 -1.64 -27.26
N ALA A 149 3.38 -0.35 -26.94
CA ALA A 149 3.50 0.72 -27.94
C ALA A 149 4.87 0.69 -28.65
N GLY A 150 5.95 0.44 -27.91
CA GLY A 150 7.30 0.29 -28.48
C GLY A 150 7.42 -0.89 -29.45
N ILE A 151 6.86 -2.05 -29.10
CA ILE A 151 6.85 -3.24 -29.96
C ILE A 151 6.06 -2.96 -31.24
N VAL A 152 4.88 -2.33 -31.15
CA VAL A 152 4.07 -1.98 -32.32
C VAL A 152 4.80 -1.03 -33.25
N ALA A 153 5.48 -0.01 -32.70
CA ALA A 153 6.27 0.93 -33.50
C ALA A 153 7.44 0.25 -34.22
N LEU A 154 8.16 -0.64 -33.54
CA LEU A 154 9.25 -1.42 -34.14
C LEU A 154 8.75 -2.36 -35.23
N ALA A 155 7.62 -3.04 -35.02
CA ALA A 155 7.03 -3.92 -36.02
C ALA A 155 6.57 -3.14 -37.26
N ALA A 156 5.94 -1.98 -37.08
CA ALA A 156 5.54 -1.11 -38.19
C ALA A 156 6.75 -0.61 -38.99
N LEU A 157 7.81 -0.17 -38.30
CA LEU A 157 9.06 0.26 -38.94
C LEU A 157 9.75 -0.88 -39.69
N TRP A 158 9.74 -2.08 -39.12
CA TRP A 158 10.27 -3.27 -39.77
C TRP A 158 9.50 -3.59 -41.05
N LEU A 159 8.17 -3.55 -40.99
CA LEU A 159 7.30 -3.85 -42.14
C LEU A 159 7.50 -2.83 -43.26
N THR A 160 7.54 -1.53 -42.96
CA THR A 160 7.77 -0.50 -43.98
C THR A 160 9.14 -0.64 -44.63
N CYS A 161 10.19 -0.88 -43.83
CA CYS A 161 11.53 -1.14 -44.34
C CYS A 161 11.56 -2.40 -45.23
N SER A 162 10.93 -3.48 -44.79
CA SER A 162 10.86 -4.73 -45.55
C SER A 162 10.11 -4.60 -46.88
N ALA A 163 9.00 -3.86 -46.89
CA ALA A 163 8.21 -3.60 -48.09
C ALA A 163 9.01 -2.77 -49.10
N MET A 164 9.69 -1.71 -48.62
CA MET A 164 10.51 -0.85 -49.47
C MET A 164 11.72 -1.60 -50.05
N LEU A 165 12.37 -2.46 -49.25
CA LEU A 165 13.44 -3.33 -49.73
C LEU A 165 12.94 -4.33 -50.78
N SER A 166 11.77 -4.94 -50.56
CA SER A 166 11.19 -5.89 -51.51
C SER A 166 10.85 -5.23 -52.86
N GLN A 167 10.38 -3.98 -52.86
CA GLN A 167 10.12 -3.21 -54.07
C GLN A 167 11.41 -2.89 -54.84
N MET A 168 12.48 -2.50 -54.13
CA MET A 168 13.77 -2.23 -54.77
C MET A 168 14.39 -3.50 -55.37
N VAL A 169 14.33 -4.63 -54.67
CA VAL A 169 14.81 -5.91 -55.19
C VAL A 169 13.99 -6.35 -56.40
N ALA A 170 12.66 -6.21 -56.38
CA ALA A 170 11.81 -6.55 -57.52
C ALA A 170 12.07 -5.67 -58.74
N GLN A 171 12.39 -4.38 -58.56
CA GLN A 171 12.77 -3.50 -59.67
C GLN A 171 14.11 -3.88 -60.31
N ILE A 172 15.09 -4.29 -59.50
CA ILE A 172 16.40 -4.73 -60.01
C ILE A 172 16.31 -6.11 -60.68
N ALA A 173 15.52 -7.03 -60.11
CA ALA A 173 15.33 -8.37 -60.67
C ALA A 173 14.41 -8.39 -61.92
N GLY A 174 13.51 -7.41 -62.07
CA GLY A 174 12.62 -7.28 -63.23
C GLY A 174 13.22 -6.53 -64.43
N GLN A 175 14.45 -6.03 -64.31
CA GLN A 175 15.20 -5.36 -65.40
C GLN A 175 16.31 -6.24 -66.01
N GLY A 176 16.37 -7.52 -65.65
CA GLY A 176 17.29 -8.51 -66.22
C GLY A 176 16.61 -9.45 -67.23
#